data_AF-A0A352IYU6-F1
#
_entry.id   AF-A0A352IYU6-F1
#
_cell.length_a   1.000
_cell.length_b   1.000
_cell.length_c   1.000
_cell.angle_alpha   90.00
_cell.angle_beta   90.00
_cell.angle_gamma   90.00
#
_symmetry.space_group_name_H-M   'P 1'
#
loop_
_entity.id
_entity.type
_entity.pdbx_description
1 polymer ?
#
loop_
_entity_poly.entity_id
_entity_poly.type
_entity_poly.pdbx_seq_one_letter_code
_entity_poly.pdbx_strand_id
1 'polypeptide(L)'
;PFQPGAYEYLSALKAMGIRLAVSTNRNREFLDRELQTVDEGRWRRLFDATVCADDVTEYKPDPEVILKALEKLGLPADETAWYVGDSYVDMLTANKAGV
;
A
#
# COMPACT_ATOMS: atom_id res chain seq x y z
N PRO A 1 -9.87 3.06 15.98
CA PRO A 1 -10.76 3.80 15.06
C PRO A 1 -9.99 4.22 13.81
N PHE A 2 -10.59 4.10 12.62
CA PHE A 2 -9.98 4.60 11.39
C PHE A 2 -9.94 6.12 11.38
N GLN A 3 -9.04 6.69 10.59
CA GLN A 3 -9.04 8.13 10.32
C GLN A 3 -10.39 8.50 9.66
N PRO A 4 -11.14 9.47 10.20
CA PRO A 4 -12.40 9.90 9.61
C PRO A 4 -12.20 10.32 8.14
N GLY A 5 -13.08 9.85 7.25
CA GLY A 5 -13.02 10.16 5.81
C GLY A 5 -12.06 9.31 4.98
N ALA A 6 -11.29 8.40 5.60
CA ALA A 6 -10.26 7.63 4.89
C ALA A 6 -10.82 6.83 3.70
N TYR A 7 -11.99 6.21 3.86
CA TYR A 7 -12.63 5.47 2.79
C TYR A 7 -13.01 6.39 1.62
N GLU A 8 -13.58 7.56 1.93
CA GLU A 8 -14.01 8.56 0.95
C GLU A 8 -12.81 9.14 0.20
N TYR A 9 -11.70 9.43 0.89
CA TYR A 9 -10.48 9.93 0.25
C TYR A 9 -9.89 8.91 -0.73
N LEU A 10 -9.74 7.65 -0.30
CA LEU A 10 -9.21 6.58 -1.16
C LEU A 10 -10.17 6.30 -2.34
N SER A 11 -11.48 6.34 -2.11
CA SER A 11 -12.47 6.18 -3.18
C SER A 11 -12.39 7.31 -4.20
N ALA A 12 -12.18 8.55 -3.77
CA ALA A 12 -12.01 9.70 -4.65
C ALA A 12 -10.72 9.59 -5.49
N LEU A 13 -9.60 9.17 -4.87
CA LEU A 13 -8.35 8.92 -5.60
C LEU A 13 -8.54 7.87 -6.70
N LYS A 14 -9.21 6.75 -6.38
CA LYS A 14 -9.53 5.72 -7.38
C LYS A 14 -10.44 6.24 -8.49
N ALA A 15 -11.45 7.06 -8.15
CA ALA A 15 -12.35 7.67 -9.14
C ALA A 15 -11.63 8.66 -10.08
N MET A 16 -10.52 9.26 -9.63
CA MET A 16 -9.64 10.10 -10.47
C MET A 16 -8.65 9.29 -11.33
N GLY A 17 -8.70 7.95 -11.25
CA GLY A 17 -7.81 7.06 -12.02
C GLY A 17 -6.44 6.84 -11.37
N ILE A 18 -6.23 7.29 -10.13
CA ILE A 18 -4.99 7.02 -9.38
C ILE A 18 -5.00 5.55 -8.93
N ARG A 19 -3.95 4.82 -9.28
CA ARG A 19 -3.76 3.43 -8.87
C ARG A 19 -3.38 3.37 -7.40
N LEU A 20 -4.02 2.51 -6.64
CA LEU A 20 -3.79 2.39 -5.20
C LEU A 20 -3.23 1.01 -4.86
N ALA A 21 -2.25 0.95 -3.96
CA ALA A 21 -1.73 -0.30 -3.44
C ALA A 21 -1.54 -0.26 -1.91
N VAL A 22 -1.58 -1.43 -1.28
CA VAL A 22 -1.17 -1.61 0.11
C VAL A 22 0.23 -2.21 0.15
N SER A 23 1.12 -1.62 0.94
CA SER A 23 2.48 -2.15 1.21
C SER A 23 2.71 -2.26 2.72
N THR A 24 2.88 -3.48 3.24
CA THR A 24 2.91 -3.74 4.69
C THR A 24 3.92 -4.82 5.09
N ASN A 25 4.45 -4.74 6.32
CA ASN A 25 5.21 -5.82 6.96
C ASN A 25 4.30 -6.87 7.64
N ARG A 26 2.97 -6.70 7.56
CA ARG A 26 2.03 -7.76 7.97
C ARG A 26 2.17 -8.96 7.05
N ASN A 27 1.93 -10.16 7.57
CA ASN A 27 1.86 -11.35 6.74
C ASN A 27 0.55 -11.40 5.93
N ARG A 28 0.51 -12.28 4.92
CA ARG A 28 -0.63 -12.46 4.01
C ARG A 28 -1.92 -12.79 4.75
N GLU A 29 -1.86 -13.73 5.70
CA GLU A 29 -3.03 -14.19 6.45
C GLU A 29 -3.71 -13.05 7.20
N PHE A 30 -2.94 -12.23 7.93
CA PHE A 30 -3.46 -11.09 8.67
C PHE A 30 -3.98 -10.00 7.74
N LEU A 31 -3.22 -9.65 6.70
CA LEU A 31 -3.64 -8.63 5.74
C LEU A 31 -4.98 -9.00 5.07
N ASP A 32 -5.11 -10.23 4.59
CA ASP A 32 -6.32 -10.68 3.89
C ASP A 32 -7.52 -10.70 4.83
N ARG A 33 -7.32 -11.13 6.09
CA ARG A 33 -8.37 -11.12 7.12
C ARG A 33 -8.80 -9.70 7.49
N GLU A 34 -7.85 -8.79 7.65
CA GLU A 34 -8.11 -7.37 7.92
C GLU A 34 -8.92 -6.75 6.78
N LEU A 35 -8.49 -6.96 5.52
CA LEU A 35 -9.18 -6.45 4.34
C LEU A 35 -10.56 -7.07 4.12
N GLN A 36 -10.82 -8.31 4.59
CA GLN A 36 -12.14 -8.93 4.56
C GLN A 36 -13.08 -8.37 5.64
N THR A 37 -12.52 -8.00 6.80
CA THR A 37 -13.31 -7.59 7.97
C THR A 37 -13.63 -6.11 7.93
N VAL A 38 -12.69 -5.28 7.46
CA VAL A 38 -12.84 -3.81 7.46
C VAL A 38 -14.00 -3.39 6.58
N ASP A 39 -14.99 -2.75 7.21
CA ASP A 39 -16.25 -2.33 6.60
C ASP A 39 -16.82 -3.41 5.65
N GLU A 40 -16.93 -4.65 6.14
CA GLU A 40 -17.49 -5.79 5.41
C GLU A 40 -16.76 -6.09 4.08
N GLY A 41 -15.47 -5.77 4.03
CA GLY A 41 -14.61 -6.08 2.89
C GLY A 41 -14.64 -5.06 1.77
N ARG A 42 -15.37 -3.94 1.93
CA ARG A 42 -15.51 -2.93 0.85
C ARG A 42 -14.17 -2.30 0.43
N TRP A 43 -13.19 -2.26 1.33
CA TRP A 43 -11.88 -1.67 1.07
C TRP A 43 -11.04 -2.48 0.10
N ARG A 44 -11.25 -3.80 0.02
CA ARG A 44 -10.51 -4.68 -0.90
C ARG A 44 -10.64 -4.22 -2.35
N ARG A 45 -11.76 -3.60 -2.72
CA ARG A 45 -12.01 -3.09 -4.08
C ARG A 45 -11.31 -1.78 -4.38
N LEU A 46 -10.81 -1.07 -3.36
CA LEU A 46 -10.09 0.18 -3.52
C LEU A 46 -8.68 -0.05 -4.07
N PHE A 47 -8.02 -1.11 -3.62
CA PHE A 47 -6.63 -1.40 -3.96
C PHE A 47 -6.52 -2.26 -5.21
N ASP A 48 -5.66 -1.85 -6.11
CA ASP A 48 -5.34 -2.55 -7.35
C ASP A 48 -4.23 -3.59 -7.14
N ALA A 49 -3.39 -3.40 -6.11
CA ALA A 49 -2.39 -4.35 -5.70
C ALA A 49 -2.23 -4.37 -4.16
N THR A 50 -1.75 -5.49 -3.65
CA THR A 50 -1.29 -5.60 -2.25
C THR A 50 0.05 -6.31 -2.23
N VAL A 51 0.98 -5.80 -1.43
CA VAL A 51 2.28 -6.40 -1.14
C VAL A 51 2.46 -6.50 0.37
N CYS A 52 2.78 -7.70 0.84
CA CYS A 52 2.92 -8.02 2.26
C CYS A 52 4.28 -8.65 2.55
N ALA A 53 4.55 -8.98 3.81
CA ALA A 53 5.79 -9.63 4.24
C ALA A 53 6.12 -10.91 3.45
N ASP A 54 5.10 -11.73 3.16
CA ASP A 54 5.27 -12.98 2.39
C ASP A 54 5.64 -12.76 0.91
N ASP A 55 5.47 -11.54 0.40
CA ASP A 55 5.78 -11.22 -0.99
C ASP A 55 7.20 -10.69 -1.17
N VAL A 56 7.96 -10.45 -0.09
CA VAL A 56 9.29 -9.81 -0.11
C VAL A 56 10.34 -10.69 0.56
N THR A 57 11.60 -10.48 0.20
CA THR A 57 12.76 -11.12 0.87
C THR A 57 13.18 -10.35 2.11
N GLU A 58 13.10 -9.01 2.08
CA GLU A 58 13.45 -8.14 3.20
C GLU A 58 12.28 -7.21 3.55
N TYR A 59 12.08 -6.96 4.85
CA TYR A 59 11.01 -6.09 5.34
C TYR A 59 11.43 -4.62 5.34
N LYS A 60 10.45 -3.71 5.46
CA LYS A 60 10.75 -2.28 5.71
C LYS A 60 11.75 -2.17 6.88
N PRO A 61 12.83 -1.36 6.76
CA PRO A 61 13.01 -0.26 5.83
C PRO A 61 13.60 -0.63 4.45
N ASP A 62 13.68 -1.91 4.07
CA ASP A 62 14.03 -2.28 2.70
C ASP A 62 12.95 -1.80 1.69
N PRO A 63 13.33 -1.25 0.52
CA PRO A 63 12.37 -0.72 -0.45
C PRO A 63 11.58 -1.78 -1.23
N GLU A 64 11.93 -3.07 -1.13
CA GLU A 64 11.35 -4.15 -1.94
C GLU A 64 9.82 -4.16 -1.94
N VAL A 65 9.18 -3.86 -0.80
CA VAL A 65 7.72 -3.83 -0.66
C VAL A 65 7.04 -2.72 -1.49
N ILE A 66 7.73 -1.60 -1.72
CA ILE A 66 7.25 -0.51 -2.59
C ILE A 66 7.55 -0.84 -4.04
N LEU A 67 8.77 -1.30 -4.34
CA LEU A 67 9.19 -1.64 -5.70
C LEU A 67 8.31 -2.75 -6.29
N LYS A 68 7.99 -3.79 -5.52
CA LYS A 68 7.05 -4.84 -5.94
C LYS A 68 5.61 -4.33 -6.09
N ALA A 69 5.20 -3.35 -5.30
CA ALA A 69 3.87 -2.77 -5.44
C ALA A 69 3.78 -2.00 -6.77
N LEU A 70 4.78 -1.20 -7.08
CA LEU A 70 4.90 -0.49 -8.36
C LEU A 70 4.99 -1.45 -9.55
N GLU A 71 5.77 -2.52 -9.45
CA GLU A 71 5.83 -3.60 -10.45
C GLU A 71 4.45 -4.21 -10.71
N LYS A 72 3.72 -4.60 -9.66
CA LYS A 72 2.35 -5.14 -9.78
C LYS A 72 1.37 -4.13 -10.40
N LEU A 73 1.60 -2.82 -10.21
CA LEU A 73 0.81 -1.76 -10.82
C LEU A 73 1.25 -1.43 -12.26
N GLY A 74 2.41 -1.92 -12.71
CA GLY A 74 3.01 -1.55 -13.99
C GLY A 74 3.50 -0.11 -14.04
N LEU A 75 3.94 0.45 -12.90
CA LEU A 75 4.38 1.83 -12.75
C LEU A 75 5.87 1.92 -12.42
N PRO A 76 6.57 2.98 -12.86
CA PRO A 76 7.95 3.23 -12.47
C PRO A 76 8.06 3.73 -11.02
N ALA A 77 9.26 3.61 -10.45
CA ALA A 77 9.63 4.28 -9.20
C ALA A 77 10.22 5.65 -9.54
N ASP A 78 9.35 6.67 -9.54
CA ASP A 78 9.71 8.06 -9.81
C ASP A 78 8.78 9.04 -9.07
N GLU A 79 8.91 10.34 -9.36
CA GLU A 79 8.14 11.43 -8.73
C GLU A 79 6.62 11.36 -8.92
N THR A 80 6.12 10.46 -9.79
CA THR A 80 4.69 10.24 -10.00
C THR A 80 4.10 9.21 -9.03
N ALA A 81 4.95 8.45 -8.34
CA ALA A 81 4.55 7.55 -7.28
C ALA A 81 4.59 8.27 -5.93
N TRP A 82 3.55 8.10 -5.10
CA TRP A 82 3.53 8.62 -3.73
C TRP A 82 3.40 7.48 -2.74
N TYR A 83 4.12 7.58 -1.63
CA TYR A 83 4.03 6.63 -0.53
C TYR A 83 3.56 7.32 0.75
N VAL A 84 2.53 6.77 1.38
CA VAL A 84 1.93 7.32 2.60
C VAL A 84 2.05 6.29 3.71
N GLY A 85 2.78 6.63 4.77
CA GLY A 85 2.95 5.82 5.98
C GLY A 85 3.05 6.70 7.22
N ASP A 86 2.98 6.09 8.41
CA ASP A 86 2.87 6.79 9.69
C ASP A 86 4.17 6.77 10.51
N SER A 87 5.20 6.08 10.03
CA SER A 87 6.44 5.85 10.78
C SER A 87 7.68 6.39 10.08
N TYR A 88 8.75 6.57 10.86
CA TYR A 88 10.07 6.86 10.32
C TYR A 88 10.59 5.73 9.40
N VAL A 89 10.21 4.48 9.69
CA VAL A 89 10.57 3.32 8.86
C VAL A 89 9.96 3.47 7.46
N ASP A 90 8.71 3.93 7.37
CA ASP A 90 8.03 4.20 6.10
C ASP A 90 8.73 5.28 5.27
N MET A 91 9.16 6.38 5.90
CA MET A 91 9.93 7.43 5.23
C MET A 91 11.26 6.88 4.66
N LEU A 92 11.96 6.03 5.41
CA LEU A 92 13.19 5.40 4.94
C LEU A 92 12.94 4.44 3.77
N THR A 93 11.88 3.63 3.85
CA THR A 93 11.48 2.72 2.77
C THR A 93 11.23 3.50 1.48
N ALA A 94 10.43 4.58 1.54
CA ALA A 94 10.11 5.42 0.39
C ALA A 94 11.37 6.05 -0.21
N ASN A 95 12.21 6.67 0.62
CA ASN A 95 13.45 7.29 0.17
C ASN A 95 14.38 6.31 -0.55
N LYS A 96 14.53 5.08 -0.04
CA LYS A 96 15.32 4.03 -0.70
C LYS A 96 14.68 3.52 -1.98
N ALA A 97 13.35 3.58 -2.09
CA ALA A 97 12.61 3.18 -3.28
C ALA A 97 12.64 4.26 -4.38
N GLY A 98 13.06 5.49 -4.06
CA GLY A 98 12.99 6.62 -4.99
C GLY A 98 11.57 7.20 -5.13
N VAL A 99 10.76 7.06 -4.08
CA VAL A 99 9.35 7.49 -3.97
C VAL A 99 9.20 8.56 -2.88
#